data_AF-A0A4D7DEM0-F1
#
_entry.id   AF-A0A4D7DEM0-F1
#
_cell.length_a   1.000
_cell.length_b   1.000
_cell.length_c   1.000
_cell.angle_alpha   90.00
_cell.angle_beta   90.00
_cell.angle_gamma   90.00
#
_symmetry.space_group_name_H-M   'P 1'
#
loop_
_entity.id
_entity.type
_entity.pdbx_description
1 polymer ?
#
loop_
_entity_poly.entity_id
_entity_poly.type
_entity_poly.pdbx_seq_one_letter_code
_entity_poly.pdbx_strand_id
1 'polypeptide(L)'
;MRIPAALAALSLLVPSILPASPAAAADAATGDRLTPEHRAALQCAAVFAIVASEQANGAPAALAFPPLAVRGKRYFVEVSTRVIAEAGLTREQVRDLIVADVGTLQKSASADPADTELTTRMRACLPLLDKTVPPLRTPDLLQCTAILSLAFEEIHGREGMTPAAQDMKTLASVLTAREHEALIAAGRSGDQADQAIAEAHDAMLKEAFDDGGGVEKYDIAHCYDLAKPDQKSHY
;
A
#
# COMPACT_ATOMS: atom_id res chain seq x y z
N MET A 1 -21.09 13.09 -85.68
CA MET A 1 -19.75 13.71 -85.59
C MET A 1 -18.87 12.85 -84.70
N ARG A 2 -17.71 12.41 -85.23
CA ARG A 2 -16.64 11.73 -84.49
C ARG A 2 -15.75 12.79 -83.81
N ILE A 3 -15.19 12.50 -82.63
CA ILE A 3 -13.77 12.65 -82.24
C ILE A 3 -13.60 12.09 -80.80
N PRO A 4 -12.59 11.23 -80.55
CA PRO A 4 -12.25 10.63 -79.26
C PRO A 4 -11.17 11.44 -78.52
N ALA A 5 -11.04 11.26 -77.20
CA ALA A 5 -9.81 11.61 -76.48
C ALA A 5 -9.61 10.67 -75.29
N ALA A 6 -8.65 9.75 -75.46
CA ALA A 6 -8.08 8.94 -74.41
C ALA A 6 -7.26 9.82 -73.46
N LEU A 7 -7.44 9.65 -72.15
CA LEU A 7 -6.51 10.11 -71.13
C LEU A 7 -6.06 8.90 -70.32
N ALA A 8 -4.80 8.52 -70.53
CA ALA A 8 -4.09 7.54 -69.74
C ALA A 8 -3.79 8.14 -68.36
N ALA A 9 -4.34 7.54 -67.30
CA ALA A 9 -4.00 7.86 -65.93
C ALA A 9 -2.76 7.05 -65.53
N LEU A 10 -1.64 7.74 -65.34
CA LEU A 10 -0.37 7.21 -64.89
C LEU A 10 -0.41 7.09 -63.36
N SER A 11 -0.59 5.88 -62.83
CA SER A 11 -0.61 5.60 -61.39
C SER A 11 0.82 5.64 -60.82
N LEU A 12 1.16 6.73 -60.13
CA LEU A 12 2.38 6.86 -59.32
C LEU A 12 2.21 6.07 -58.01
N LEU A 13 2.89 4.93 -57.89
CA LEU A 13 3.14 4.27 -56.61
C LEU A 13 4.14 5.13 -55.82
N VAL A 14 3.66 5.84 -54.80
CA VAL A 14 4.52 6.47 -53.79
C VAL A 14 4.69 5.46 -52.65
N PRO A 15 5.90 4.95 -52.37
CA PRO A 15 6.12 4.11 -51.20
C PRO A 15 6.09 5.00 -49.94
N SER A 16 5.06 4.81 -49.11
CA SER A 16 4.95 5.44 -47.80
C SER A 16 6.00 4.84 -46.86
N ILE A 17 7.14 5.52 -46.72
CA ILE A 17 8.13 5.24 -45.67
C ILE A 17 7.56 5.84 -44.38
N LEU A 18 6.94 5.02 -43.52
CA LEU A 18 6.52 5.45 -42.19
C LEU A 18 7.77 5.74 -41.33
N PRO A 19 7.95 6.97 -40.80
CA PRO A 19 9.00 7.23 -39.83
C PRO A 19 8.70 6.47 -38.53
N ALA A 20 9.71 5.77 -38.00
CA ALA A 20 9.62 5.14 -36.69
C ALA A 20 9.39 6.20 -35.61
N SER A 21 8.33 6.04 -34.80
CA SER A 21 8.01 6.97 -33.72
C SER A 21 9.12 6.99 -32.66
N PRO A 22 9.60 8.17 -32.23
CA PRO A 22 10.65 8.29 -31.20
C PRO A 22 10.24 7.72 -29.83
N ALA A 23 8.95 7.55 -29.56
CA ALA A 23 8.45 6.91 -28.34
C ALA A 23 8.86 5.44 -28.20
N ALA A 24 8.83 4.67 -29.30
CA ALA A 24 9.17 3.25 -29.26
C ALA A 24 10.66 2.99 -28.98
N ALA A 25 11.54 3.92 -29.39
CA ALA A 25 12.98 3.84 -29.11
C ALA A 25 13.30 4.15 -27.64
N ALA A 26 12.54 5.06 -27.00
CA ALA A 26 12.70 5.40 -25.60
C ALA A 26 12.23 4.28 -24.65
N ASP A 27 11.17 3.55 -25.03
CA ASP A 27 10.68 2.39 -24.28
C ASP A 27 11.65 1.21 -24.34
N ALA A 28 12.22 0.92 -25.51
CA ALA A 28 13.23 -0.12 -25.68
C ALA A 28 14.49 0.16 -24.82
N ALA A 29 15.00 1.40 -24.85
CA ALA A 29 16.16 1.81 -24.05
C ALA A 29 15.90 1.80 -22.53
N THR A 30 14.64 1.86 -22.10
CA THR A 30 14.27 1.72 -20.68
C THR A 30 14.21 0.23 -20.30
N GLY A 31 13.66 -0.61 -21.18
CA GLY A 31 13.59 -2.06 -20.97
C GLY A 31 14.94 -2.75 -20.86
N ASP A 32 15.94 -2.29 -21.61
CA ASP A 32 17.31 -2.84 -21.65
C ASP A 32 18.13 -2.55 -20.38
N ARG A 33 17.72 -1.56 -19.58
CA ARG A 33 18.41 -1.17 -18.33
C ARG A 33 17.91 -1.94 -17.11
N LEU A 34 16.77 -2.64 -17.21
CA LEU A 34 16.15 -3.37 -16.11
C LEU A 34 16.62 -4.82 -16.07
N THR A 35 17.14 -5.26 -14.93
CA THR A 35 17.39 -6.69 -14.70
C THR A 35 16.07 -7.47 -14.56
N PRO A 36 16.09 -8.81 -14.68
CA PRO A 36 14.93 -9.65 -14.39
C PRO A 36 14.37 -9.40 -12.97
N GLU A 37 15.24 -9.17 -12.00
CA GLU A 37 14.87 -8.89 -10.60
C GLU A 37 14.15 -7.54 -10.47
N HIS A 38 14.62 -6.49 -11.16
CA HIS A 38 13.92 -5.21 -11.20
C HIS A 38 12.52 -5.36 -11.77
N ARG A 39 12.41 -6.04 -12.91
CA ARG A 39 11.12 -6.27 -13.57
C ARG A 39 10.15 -7.05 -12.68
N ALA A 40 10.61 -8.13 -12.04
CA ALA A 40 9.79 -8.90 -11.11
C ALA A 40 9.33 -8.06 -9.90
N ALA A 41 10.20 -7.23 -9.35
CA ALA A 41 9.85 -6.38 -8.21
C ALA A 41 8.82 -5.30 -8.59
N LEU A 42 8.97 -4.65 -9.75
CA LEU A 42 8.00 -3.66 -10.24
C LEU A 42 6.63 -4.29 -10.53
N GLN A 43 6.62 -5.49 -11.11
CA GLN A 43 5.40 -6.26 -11.33
C GLN A 43 4.70 -6.62 -10.01
N CYS A 44 5.46 -7.01 -8.98
CA CYS A 44 4.88 -7.24 -7.66
C CYS A 44 4.33 -5.96 -7.03
N ALA A 45 4.96 -4.80 -7.24
CA ALA A 45 4.41 -3.53 -6.81
C ALA A 45 3.06 -3.22 -7.49
N ALA A 46 2.91 -3.53 -8.78
CA ALA A 46 1.63 -3.42 -9.50
C ALA A 46 0.56 -4.36 -8.93
N VAL A 47 0.91 -5.63 -8.67
CA VAL A 47 0.01 -6.62 -8.05
C VAL A 47 -0.47 -6.14 -6.68
N PHE A 48 0.44 -5.64 -5.84
CA PHE A 48 0.06 -5.10 -4.53
C PHE A 48 -0.84 -3.87 -4.62
N ALA A 49 -0.61 -3.00 -5.60
CA ALA A 49 -1.46 -1.84 -5.80
C ALA A 49 -2.91 -2.22 -6.16
N ILE A 50 -3.08 -3.22 -7.03
CA ILE A 50 -4.41 -3.75 -7.40
C ILE A 50 -5.09 -4.37 -6.18
N VAL A 51 -4.43 -5.31 -5.49
CA VAL A 51 -5.01 -5.98 -4.32
C VAL A 51 -5.31 -4.98 -3.19
N ALA A 52 -4.46 -3.98 -2.96
CA ALA A 52 -4.74 -2.93 -1.98
C ALA A 52 -5.99 -2.10 -2.36
N SER A 53 -6.18 -1.80 -3.64
CA SER A 53 -7.40 -1.12 -4.13
C SER A 53 -8.63 -2.00 -3.93
N GLU A 54 -8.53 -3.30 -4.18
CA GLU A 54 -9.63 -4.24 -3.97
C GLU A 54 -9.97 -4.43 -2.49
N GLN A 55 -8.97 -4.46 -1.61
CA GLN A 55 -9.15 -4.44 -0.16
C GLN A 55 -9.91 -3.18 0.30
N ALA A 56 -9.55 -2.00 -0.24
CA ALA A 56 -10.23 -0.75 0.06
C ALA A 56 -11.70 -0.76 -0.41
N ASN A 57 -12.00 -1.51 -1.48
CA ASN A 57 -13.36 -1.72 -1.97
C ASN A 57 -14.10 -2.89 -1.28
N GLY A 58 -13.46 -3.57 -0.33
CA GLY A 58 -14.06 -4.67 0.42
C GLY A 58 -14.21 -5.99 -0.36
N ALA A 59 -13.42 -6.20 -1.41
CA ALA A 59 -13.49 -7.42 -2.21
C ALA A 59 -13.05 -8.65 -1.38
N PRO A 60 -13.91 -9.68 -1.20
CA PRO A 60 -13.60 -10.81 -0.31
C PRO A 60 -12.31 -11.57 -0.66
N ALA A 61 -12.00 -11.73 -1.95
CA ALA A 61 -10.79 -12.41 -2.40
C ALA A 61 -9.52 -11.62 -2.01
N ALA A 62 -9.55 -10.29 -2.12
CA ALA A 62 -8.44 -9.43 -1.74
C ALA A 62 -8.25 -9.35 -0.21
N LEU A 63 -9.34 -9.40 0.54
CA LEU A 63 -9.32 -9.45 2.01
C LEU A 63 -8.77 -10.77 2.57
N ALA A 64 -8.61 -11.81 1.75
CA ALA A 64 -7.92 -13.05 2.15
C ALA A 64 -6.39 -12.92 2.19
N PHE A 65 -5.84 -11.83 1.64
CA PHE A 65 -4.41 -11.51 1.70
C PHE A 65 -4.08 -10.57 2.87
N PRO A 66 -2.80 -10.53 3.32
CA PRO A 66 -2.37 -9.57 4.32
C PRO A 66 -2.73 -8.12 3.93
N PRO A 67 -3.00 -7.22 4.90
CA PRO A 67 -3.28 -5.81 4.61
C PRO A 67 -2.13 -5.13 3.86
N LEU A 68 -2.45 -4.49 2.73
CA LEU A 68 -1.45 -3.85 1.85
C LEU A 68 -1.44 -2.32 1.93
N ALA A 69 -2.39 -1.69 2.63
CA ALA A 69 -2.52 -0.23 2.68
C ALA A 69 -1.22 0.49 3.12
N VAL A 70 -0.48 -0.12 4.06
CA VAL A 70 0.82 0.39 4.55
C VAL A 70 1.97 -0.35 3.86
N ARG A 71 2.02 -1.69 3.99
CA ARG A 71 3.15 -2.49 3.49
C ARG A 71 3.34 -2.39 1.98
N GLY A 72 2.26 -2.35 1.21
CA GLY A 72 2.31 -2.20 -0.25
C GLY A 72 2.91 -0.85 -0.69
N LYS A 73 2.56 0.25 0.00
CA LYS A 73 3.14 1.57 -0.25
C LYS A 73 4.63 1.61 0.07
N ARG A 74 5.04 1.05 1.22
CA ARG A 74 6.45 0.94 1.60
C ARG A 74 7.23 0.12 0.58
N TYR A 75 6.68 -1.01 0.14
CA TYR A 75 7.29 -1.85 -0.89
C TYR A 75 7.52 -1.08 -2.19
N PHE A 76 6.51 -0.32 -2.63
CA PHE A 76 6.62 0.54 -3.81
C PHE A 76 7.75 1.57 -3.67
N VAL A 77 7.87 2.24 -2.52
CA VAL A 77 8.94 3.22 -2.26
C VAL A 77 10.32 2.57 -2.30
N GLU A 78 10.51 1.47 -1.58
CA GLU A 78 11.79 0.75 -1.50
C GLU A 78 12.23 0.23 -2.87
N VAL A 79 11.33 -0.45 -3.59
CA VAL A 79 11.62 -0.99 -4.93
C VAL A 79 11.91 0.12 -5.92
N SER A 80 11.09 1.18 -5.94
CA SER A 80 11.29 2.28 -6.89
C SER A 80 12.61 2.99 -6.65
N THR A 81 12.97 3.24 -5.38
CA THR A 81 14.24 3.87 -5.01
C THR A 81 15.42 3.01 -5.46
N ARG A 82 15.36 1.70 -5.23
CA ARG A 82 16.39 0.76 -5.70
C ARG A 82 16.53 0.75 -7.21
N VAL A 83 15.42 0.67 -7.96
CA VAL A 83 15.45 0.64 -9.44
C VAL A 83 16.00 1.96 -10.00
N ILE A 84 15.59 3.11 -9.45
CA ILE A 84 16.14 4.42 -9.84
C ILE A 84 17.66 4.43 -9.67
N ALA A 85 18.14 3.99 -8.50
CA ALA A 85 19.57 3.99 -8.18
C ALA A 85 20.38 3.01 -9.03
N GLU A 86 19.87 1.79 -9.26
CA GLU A 86 20.62 0.71 -9.92
C GLU A 86 20.49 0.73 -11.46
N ALA A 87 19.33 1.08 -12.00
CA ALA A 87 19.06 1.09 -13.45
C ALA A 87 19.15 2.50 -14.08
N GLY A 88 19.38 3.54 -13.26
CA GLY A 88 19.48 4.93 -13.72
C GLY A 88 18.18 5.45 -14.35
N LEU A 89 17.04 4.95 -13.91
CA LEU A 89 15.72 5.40 -14.36
C LEU A 89 15.28 6.64 -13.57
N THR A 90 14.43 7.48 -14.17
CA THR A 90 13.75 8.53 -13.41
C THR A 90 12.55 7.97 -12.64
N ARG A 91 12.05 8.74 -11.67
CA ARG A 91 10.82 8.41 -10.95
C ARG A 91 9.63 8.24 -11.88
N GLU A 92 9.53 9.10 -12.90
CA GLU A 92 8.46 9.06 -13.90
C GLU A 92 8.55 7.79 -14.73
N GLN A 93 9.75 7.40 -15.16
CA GLN A 93 9.96 6.16 -15.91
C GLN A 93 9.54 4.93 -15.08
N VAL A 94 9.92 4.87 -13.80
CA VAL A 94 9.51 3.78 -12.91
C VAL A 94 7.99 3.75 -12.68
N ARG A 95 7.37 4.92 -12.48
CA ARG A 95 5.91 5.04 -12.38
C ARG A 95 5.23 4.50 -13.65
N ASP A 96 5.71 4.91 -14.83
CA ASP A 96 5.09 4.55 -16.10
C ASP A 96 5.20 3.03 -16.37
N LEU A 97 6.31 2.40 -15.98
CA LEU A 97 6.46 0.94 -16.00
C LEU A 97 5.42 0.24 -15.12
N ILE A 98 5.23 0.71 -13.88
CA ILE A 98 4.26 0.10 -12.95
C ILE A 98 2.82 0.32 -13.46
N VAL A 99 2.50 1.50 -14.00
CA VAL A 99 1.18 1.78 -14.60
C VAL A 99 0.93 0.87 -15.81
N ALA A 100 1.93 0.61 -16.64
CA ALA A 100 1.83 -0.33 -17.76
C ALA A 100 1.58 -1.77 -17.28
N ASP A 101 2.25 -2.20 -16.19
CA ASP A 101 2.01 -3.50 -15.57
C ASP A 101 0.59 -3.61 -15.01
N VAL A 102 0.10 -2.59 -14.29
CA VAL A 102 -1.30 -2.52 -13.81
C VAL A 102 -2.28 -2.64 -14.97
N GLY A 103 -2.07 -1.87 -16.06
CA GLY A 103 -2.93 -1.91 -17.23
C GLY A 103 -2.91 -3.27 -17.93
N THR A 104 -1.80 -4.00 -17.88
CA THR A 104 -1.69 -5.36 -18.41
C THR A 104 -2.47 -6.35 -17.54
N LEU A 105 -2.32 -6.27 -16.22
CA LEU A 105 -3.03 -7.11 -15.26
C LEU A 105 -4.56 -6.89 -15.30
N GLN A 106 -5.02 -5.65 -15.39
CA GLN A 106 -6.45 -5.33 -15.49
C GLN A 106 -7.08 -5.88 -16.78
N LYS A 107 -6.33 -5.86 -17.89
CA LYS A 107 -6.77 -6.47 -19.15
C LYS A 107 -6.88 -7.98 -19.04
N SER A 108 -5.95 -8.64 -18.33
CA SER A 108 -6.01 -10.09 -18.15
C SER A 108 -7.12 -10.51 -17.18
N ALA A 109 -7.36 -9.74 -16.12
CA ALA A 109 -8.50 -9.94 -15.20
C ALA A 109 -9.85 -9.89 -15.92
N SER A 110 -10.00 -9.04 -16.95
CA SER A 110 -11.22 -9.01 -17.78
C SER A 110 -11.49 -10.35 -18.50
N ALA A 111 -10.48 -11.19 -18.69
CA ALA A 111 -10.58 -12.52 -19.27
C ALA A 111 -10.61 -13.65 -18.22
N ASP A 112 -10.40 -13.35 -16.94
CA ASP A 112 -10.42 -14.28 -15.79
C ASP A 112 -11.29 -13.72 -14.65
N PRO A 113 -12.64 -13.83 -14.75
CA PRO A 113 -13.56 -13.28 -13.76
C PRO A 113 -13.45 -13.90 -12.36
N ALA A 114 -12.69 -14.98 -12.21
CA ALA A 114 -12.46 -15.64 -10.92
C ALA A 114 -11.19 -15.12 -10.22
N ASP A 115 -10.48 -14.16 -10.83
CA ASP A 115 -9.22 -13.57 -10.34
C ASP A 115 -8.15 -14.62 -10.00
N THR A 116 -8.15 -15.75 -10.72
CA THR A 116 -7.23 -16.88 -10.49
C THR A 116 -5.80 -16.47 -10.77
N GLU A 117 -5.58 -15.72 -11.85
CA GLU A 117 -4.28 -15.22 -12.24
C GLU A 117 -3.75 -14.21 -11.22
N LEU A 118 -4.55 -13.22 -10.83
CA LEU A 118 -4.17 -12.21 -9.84
C LEU A 118 -3.85 -12.87 -8.50
N THR A 119 -4.68 -13.81 -8.06
CA THR A 119 -4.46 -14.60 -6.84
C THR A 119 -3.13 -15.37 -6.89
N THR A 120 -2.83 -15.99 -8.03
CA THR A 120 -1.58 -16.75 -8.22
C THR A 120 -0.35 -15.84 -8.19
N ARG A 121 -0.41 -14.70 -8.90
CA ARG A 121 0.65 -13.69 -8.91
C ARG A 121 0.87 -13.09 -7.52
N MET A 122 -0.22 -12.79 -6.81
CA MET A 122 -0.17 -12.25 -5.45
C MET A 122 0.56 -13.22 -4.51
N ARG A 123 0.22 -14.51 -4.52
CA ARG A 123 0.92 -15.53 -3.72
C ARG A 123 2.41 -15.61 -4.05
N ALA A 124 2.78 -15.49 -5.32
CA ALA A 124 4.18 -15.49 -5.74
C ALA A 124 4.94 -14.23 -5.29
N CYS A 125 4.25 -13.10 -5.15
CA CYS A 125 4.83 -11.83 -4.74
C CYS A 125 5.01 -11.68 -3.21
N LEU A 126 4.23 -12.39 -2.39
CA LEU A 126 4.30 -12.29 -0.93
C LEU A 126 5.71 -12.50 -0.34
N PRO A 127 6.52 -13.49 -0.75
CA PRO A 127 7.88 -13.63 -0.25
C PRO A 127 8.78 -12.41 -0.54
N LEU A 128 8.57 -11.74 -1.69
CA LEU A 128 9.29 -10.51 -2.01
C LEU A 128 8.83 -9.35 -1.12
N LEU A 129 7.53 -9.27 -0.82
CA LEU A 129 6.99 -8.31 0.13
C LEU A 129 7.65 -8.49 1.49
N ASP A 130 7.61 -9.70 2.06
CA ASP A 130 8.15 -9.99 3.38
C ASP A 130 9.66 -9.72 3.48
N LYS A 131 10.41 -10.02 2.41
CA LYS A 131 11.84 -9.71 2.33
C LYS A 131 12.14 -8.21 2.33
N THR A 132 11.28 -7.42 1.67
CA THR A 132 11.53 -5.97 1.44
C THR A 132 10.92 -5.11 2.55
N VAL A 133 9.74 -5.50 3.02
CA VAL A 133 8.98 -4.83 4.07
C VAL A 133 8.51 -5.92 5.02
N PRO A 134 9.12 -6.08 6.21
CA PRO A 134 8.71 -7.12 7.15
C PRO A 134 7.22 -7.07 7.51
N PRO A 135 6.62 -8.20 7.93
CA PRO A 135 5.26 -8.23 8.46
C PRO A 135 5.07 -7.24 9.61
N LEU A 136 3.85 -6.69 9.72
CA LEU A 136 3.50 -5.80 10.83
C LEU A 136 3.53 -6.58 12.14
N ARG A 137 3.96 -5.91 13.21
CA ARG A 137 3.90 -6.43 14.58
C ARG A 137 2.49 -6.21 15.12
N THR A 138 1.92 -7.20 15.77
CA THR A 138 0.66 -7.03 16.51
C THR A 138 0.96 -6.29 17.82
N PRO A 139 0.45 -5.07 18.03
CA PRO A 139 0.60 -4.36 19.29
C PRO A 139 -0.19 -5.05 20.41
N ASP A 140 0.30 -5.00 21.65
CA ASP A 140 -0.50 -5.38 22.82
C ASP A 140 -1.45 -4.24 23.25
N LEU A 141 -2.29 -4.48 24.26
CA LEU A 141 -3.30 -3.51 24.72
C LEU A 141 -2.65 -2.21 25.24
N LEU A 142 -1.53 -2.33 25.94
CA LEU A 142 -0.76 -1.19 26.45
C LEU A 142 -0.16 -0.35 25.32
N GLN A 143 0.43 -1.00 24.32
CA GLN A 143 0.91 -0.35 23.10
C GLN A 143 -0.23 0.30 22.31
N CYS A 144 -1.37 -0.36 22.17
CA CYS A 144 -2.53 0.22 21.48
C CYS A 144 -3.08 1.46 22.18
N THR A 145 -3.06 1.49 23.52
CA THR A 145 -3.41 2.67 24.31
C THR A 145 -2.50 3.85 23.95
N ALA A 146 -1.18 3.62 23.95
CA ALA A 146 -0.19 4.64 23.60
C ALA A 146 -0.31 5.11 22.13
N ILE A 147 -0.41 4.17 21.19
CA ILE A 147 -0.51 4.43 19.75
C ILE A 147 -1.72 5.33 19.43
N LEU A 148 -2.92 5.00 19.93
CA LEU A 148 -4.12 5.79 19.63
C LEU A 148 -4.11 7.15 20.36
N SER A 149 -3.45 7.25 21.52
CA SER A 149 -3.25 8.52 22.22
C SER A 149 -2.36 9.47 21.43
N LEU A 150 -1.23 8.96 20.91
CA LEU A 150 -0.33 9.72 20.04
C LEU A 150 -1.01 10.15 18.74
N ALA A 151 -1.82 9.28 18.13
CA ALA A 151 -2.60 9.63 16.94
C ALA A 151 -3.61 10.76 17.23
N PHE A 152 -4.29 10.71 18.38
CA PHE A 152 -5.15 11.81 18.83
C PHE A 152 -4.36 13.11 19.00
N GLU A 153 -3.23 13.08 19.70
CA GLU A 153 -2.40 14.25 19.96
C GLU A 153 -1.88 14.90 18.68
N GLU A 154 -1.47 14.10 17.70
CA GLU A 154 -1.01 14.59 16.40
C GLU A 154 -2.14 15.30 15.63
N ILE A 155 -3.29 14.63 15.48
CA ILE A 155 -4.44 15.19 14.74
C ILE A 155 -4.95 16.44 15.46
N HIS A 156 -5.11 16.37 16.78
CA HIS A 156 -5.59 17.48 17.59
C HIS A 156 -4.60 18.66 17.58
N GLY A 157 -3.29 18.40 17.65
CA GLY A 157 -2.26 19.42 17.61
C GLY A 157 -2.22 20.16 16.27
N ARG A 158 -2.48 19.46 15.16
CA ARG A 158 -2.48 20.04 13.80
C ARG A 158 -3.80 20.75 13.45
N GLU A 159 -4.93 20.18 13.86
CA GLU A 159 -6.26 20.53 13.32
C GLU A 159 -7.28 20.97 14.40
N GLY A 160 -6.93 20.86 15.68
CA GLY A 160 -7.86 21.05 16.80
C GLY A 160 -8.84 19.89 16.96
N MET A 161 -9.94 20.13 17.68
CA MET A 161 -10.93 19.09 17.97
C MET A 161 -11.89 18.84 16.78
N THR A 162 -11.41 18.11 15.78
CA THR A 162 -12.22 17.62 14.65
C THR A 162 -12.97 16.34 15.01
N PRO A 163 -13.96 15.89 14.21
CA PRO A 163 -14.60 14.59 14.41
C PRO A 163 -13.58 13.43 14.45
N ALA A 164 -12.57 13.46 13.58
CA ALA A 164 -11.50 12.46 13.57
C ALA A 164 -10.67 12.49 14.87
N ALA A 165 -10.33 13.68 15.39
CA ALA A 165 -9.66 13.80 16.68
C ALA A 165 -10.53 13.27 17.83
N GLN A 166 -11.84 13.57 17.80
CA GLN A 166 -12.79 13.08 18.79
C GLN A 166 -12.93 11.56 18.76
N ASP A 167 -12.95 10.94 17.57
CA ASP A 167 -12.99 9.49 17.41
C ASP A 167 -11.72 8.83 18.00
N MET A 168 -10.53 9.35 17.66
CA MET A 168 -9.27 8.84 18.21
C MET A 168 -9.21 8.99 19.73
N LYS A 169 -9.62 10.15 20.26
CA LYS A 169 -9.71 10.38 21.72
C LYS A 169 -10.61 9.35 22.40
N THR A 170 -11.75 9.05 21.78
CA THR A 170 -12.72 8.10 22.32
C THR A 170 -12.15 6.69 22.35
N LEU A 171 -11.54 6.24 21.25
CA LEU A 171 -10.91 4.93 21.15
C LEU A 171 -9.74 4.79 22.14
N ALA A 172 -8.88 5.80 22.23
CA ALA A 172 -7.78 5.84 23.19
C ALA A 172 -8.29 5.74 24.63
N SER A 173 -9.37 6.46 24.97
CA SER A 173 -9.98 6.40 26.30
C SER A 173 -10.55 5.01 26.65
N VAL A 174 -11.17 4.33 25.67
CA VAL A 174 -11.67 2.96 25.85
C VAL A 174 -10.53 1.99 26.13
N LEU A 175 -9.46 2.06 25.35
CA LEU A 175 -8.29 1.19 25.55
C LEU A 175 -7.59 1.48 26.87
N THR A 176 -7.45 2.75 27.24
CA THR A 176 -6.88 3.17 28.53
C THR A 176 -7.65 2.57 29.71
N ALA A 177 -8.98 2.64 29.67
CA ALA A 177 -9.81 2.07 30.74
C ALA A 177 -9.65 0.54 30.84
N ARG A 178 -9.64 -0.15 29.70
CA ARG A 178 -9.44 -1.61 29.63
C ARG A 178 -8.06 -2.03 30.13
N GLU A 179 -7.01 -1.31 29.75
CA GLU A 179 -5.65 -1.59 30.20
C GLU A 179 -5.52 -1.33 31.71
N HIS A 180 -6.08 -0.23 32.20
CA HIS A 180 -6.10 0.06 33.64
C HIS A 180 -6.81 -1.05 34.43
N GLU A 181 -7.97 -1.54 33.97
CA GLU A 181 -8.66 -2.69 34.57
C GLU A 181 -7.81 -3.97 34.51
N ALA A 182 -7.15 -4.25 33.38
CA ALA A 182 -6.29 -5.41 33.21
C ALA A 182 -5.07 -5.39 34.15
N LEU A 183 -4.44 -4.23 34.33
CA LEU A 183 -3.31 -4.03 35.23
C LEU A 183 -3.71 -4.21 36.70
N ILE A 184 -4.88 -3.70 37.10
CA ILE A 184 -5.44 -3.93 38.44
C ILE A 184 -5.76 -5.40 38.66
N ALA A 185 -6.39 -6.06 37.69
CA ALA A 185 -6.66 -7.50 37.75
C ALA A 185 -5.37 -8.34 37.87
N ALA A 186 -4.27 -7.86 37.29
CA ALA A 186 -2.94 -8.43 37.44
C ALA A 186 -2.23 -8.09 38.78
N GLY A 187 -2.92 -7.40 39.70
CA GLY A 187 -2.44 -7.12 41.06
C GLY A 187 -1.71 -5.78 41.23
N ARG A 188 -1.74 -4.90 40.23
CA ARG A 188 -1.21 -3.54 40.36
C ARG A 188 -2.17 -2.62 41.12
N SER A 189 -1.64 -1.61 41.79
CA SER A 189 -2.46 -0.48 42.25
C SER A 189 -2.88 0.42 41.08
N GLY A 190 -3.86 1.31 41.31
CA GLY A 190 -4.24 2.33 40.32
C GLY A 190 -3.04 3.19 39.89
N ASP A 191 -2.28 3.72 40.85
CA ASP A 191 -1.08 4.52 40.55
C ASP A 191 -0.04 3.76 39.71
N GLN A 192 0.14 2.46 39.98
CA GLN A 192 1.04 1.61 39.19
C GLN A 192 0.52 1.32 37.79
N ALA A 193 -0.79 1.34 37.59
CA ALA A 193 -1.41 1.20 36.29
C ALA A 193 -1.25 2.49 35.48
N ASP A 194 -1.56 3.64 36.07
CA ASP A 194 -1.38 4.96 35.45
C ASP A 194 0.09 5.20 35.07
N GLN A 195 1.04 4.82 35.93
CA GLN A 195 2.46 4.91 35.63
C GLN A 195 2.83 4.03 34.42
N ALA A 196 2.35 2.79 34.35
CA ALA A 196 2.66 1.90 33.24
C ALA A 196 2.12 2.43 31.90
N ILE A 197 0.93 3.02 31.91
CA ILE A 197 0.31 3.65 30.74
C ILE A 197 1.12 4.88 30.28
N ALA A 198 1.57 5.72 31.21
CA ALA A 198 2.43 6.87 30.90
C ALA A 198 3.78 6.43 30.33
N GLU A 199 4.43 5.44 30.93
CA GLU A 199 5.69 4.88 30.44
C GLU A 199 5.56 4.28 29.03
N ALA A 200 4.43 3.63 28.74
CA ALA A 200 4.15 3.10 27.41
C ALA A 200 3.93 4.21 26.37
N HIS A 201 3.27 5.30 26.74
CA HIS A 201 3.14 6.49 25.88
C HIS A 201 4.51 7.07 25.54
N ASP A 202 5.35 7.33 26.54
CA ASP A 202 6.70 7.86 26.33
C ASP A 202 7.57 6.92 25.46
N ALA A 203 7.45 5.60 25.68
CA ALA A 203 8.15 4.61 24.88
C ALA A 203 7.71 4.64 23.41
N MET A 204 6.40 4.73 23.14
CA MET A 204 5.87 4.83 21.77
C MET A 204 6.18 6.18 21.13
N LEU A 205 6.20 7.27 21.88
CA LEU A 205 6.61 8.57 21.38
C LEU A 205 8.06 8.53 20.90
N LYS A 206 8.95 7.93 21.69
CA LYS A 206 10.35 7.71 21.29
C LYS A 206 10.46 6.83 20.05
N GLU A 207 9.65 5.77 19.99
CA GLU A 207 9.61 4.84 18.87
C GLU A 207 9.09 5.52 17.58
N ALA A 208 8.11 6.41 17.67
CA ALA A 208 7.58 7.16 16.53
C ALA A 208 8.63 8.01 15.81
N PHE A 209 9.71 8.41 16.50
CA PHE A 209 10.84 9.14 15.94
C PHE A 209 12.06 8.25 15.63
N ASP A 210 11.91 6.92 15.66
CA ASP A 210 12.99 5.99 15.30
C ASP A 210 13.16 5.86 13.77
N ASP A 211 14.40 5.55 13.34
CA ASP A 211 14.69 5.22 11.93
C ASP A 211 14.19 3.79 11.56
N GLY A 212 13.55 3.09 12.49
CA GLY A 212 13.09 1.70 12.38
C GLY A 212 11.68 1.55 11.79
N GLY A 213 11.10 2.64 11.28
CA GLY A 213 9.76 2.67 10.70
C GLY A 213 8.65 3.09 11.66
N GLY A 214 8.99 3.62 12.84
CA GLY A 214 8.04 4.26 13.74
C GLY A 214 6.85 3.39 14.14
N VAL A 215 5.70 4.03 14.38
CA VAL A 215 4.43 3.35 14.64
C VAL A 215 3.89 2.57 13.43
N GLU A 216 4.37 2.85 12.22
CA GLU A 216 3.91 2.19 10.98
C GLU A 216 4.32 0.72 10.87
N LYS A 217 5.20 0.23 11.75
CA LYS A 217 5.54 -1.20 11.83
C LYS A 217 4.51 -2.01 12.63
N TYR A 218 3.52 -1.36 13.24
CA TYR A 218 2.45 -2.02 13.98
C TYR A 218 1.20 -2.22 13.13
N ASP A 219 0.48 -3.30 13.40
CA ASP A 219 -0.86 -3.53 12.86
C ASP A 219 -1.88 -2.73 13.68
N ILE A 220 -2.05 -1.45 13.34
CA ILE A 220 -2.96 -0.52 14.01
C ILE A 220 -4.42 -1.02 13.94
N ALA A 221 -4.78 -1.84 12.94
CA ALA A 221 -6.12 -2.39 12.83
C ALA A 221 -6.48 -3.24 14.06
N HIS A 222 -5.50 -3.93 14.63
CA HIS A 222 -5.66 -4.68 15.87
C HIS A 222 -6.10 -3.78 17.05
N CYS A 223 -5.62 -2.55 17.13
CA CYS A 223 -6.02 -1.62 18.18
C CYS A 223 -7.50 -1.24 18.07
N TYR A 224 -8.03 -1.12 16.85
CA TYR A 224 -9.46 -0.91 16.65
C TYR A 224 -10.28 -2.14 17.03
N ASP A 225 -9.76 -3.34 16.77
CA ASP A 225 -10.40 -4.58 17.22
C ASP A 225 -10.47 -4.67 18.75
N LEU A 226 -9.38 -4.32 19.44
CA LEU A 226 -9.32 -4.24 20.90
C LEU A 226 -10.19 -3.12 21.48
N ALA A 227 -10.60 -2.13 20.68
CA ALA A 227 -11.48 -1.04 21.12
C ALA A 227 -12.97 -1.32 20.83
N LYS A 228 -13.30 -2.41 20.13
CA LYS A 228 -14.71 -2.76 19.83
C LYS A 228 -15.52 -2.91 21.12
N PRO A 229 -16.79 -2.47 21.14
CA PRO A 229 -17.67 -2.72 22.28
C PRO A 229 -17.76 -4.20 22.59
N ASP A 230 -17.77 -4.55 23.88
CA ASP A 230 -18.01 -5.94 24.28
C ASP A 230 -19.36 -6.39 23.76
N GLN A 231 -19.43 -7.64 23.29
CA GLN A 231 -20.71 -8.21 22.88
C GLN A 231 -21.67 -8.11 24.07
N LYS A 232 -22.82 -7.46 23.85
CA LYS A 232 -23.85 -7.41 24.87
C LYS A 232 -24.24 -8.84 25.22
N SER A 233 -23.87 -9.27 26.42
CA SER A 233 -24.48 -10.42 27.06
C SER A 233 -25.95 -10.07 27.26
N HIS A 234 -26.81 -10.53 26.36
CA HIS A 234 -28.23 -10.60 26.63
C HIS A 234 -28.40 -11.58 27.79
N TYR A 235 -28.55 -11.04 29.00
CA TYR A 235 -29.08 -11.77 30.15
C TYR A 235 -30.45 -12.36 29.81
#